data_AF-A0A537FLT3-F1
#
_entry.id   AF-A0A537FLT3-F1
#
_cell.length_a   1.000
_cell.length_b   1.000
_cell.length_c   1.000
_cell.angle_alpha   90.00
_cell.angle_beta   90.00
_cell.angle_gamma   90.00
#
_symmetry.space_group_name_H-M   'P 1'
#
loop_
_entity.id
_entity.type
_entity.pdbx_description
1 polymer ?
#
loop_
_entity_poly.entity_id
_entity_poly.type
_entity_poly.pdbx_seq_one_letter_code
_entity_poly.pdbx_strand_id
1 'polypeptide(L)'
;MGGVSIVAHPYDMFRSAIKPDILTTMPDAIEVINSASILHSVTWKRARTFAEEKQLPQTAGSDSHIPETIGKAFTTIECESKTIASVLDAIRNGATTPDGQAYSLGDRLRKLARRK
;
A
#
# COMPACT_ATOMS: atom_id res chain seq x y z
N MET A 1 21.28 -1.53 -10.84
CA MET A 1 20.10 -1.59 -9.96
C MET A 1 18.92 -0.96 -10.70
N GLY A 2 17.70 -1.45 -10.53
CA GLY A 2 16.52 -1.00 -11.30
C GLY A 2 15.18 -1.35 -10.65
N GLY A 3 15.11 -1.31 -9.31
CA GLY A 3 13.89 -1.59 -8.54
C GLY A 3 12.94 -0.39 -8.49
N VAL A 4 11.78 -0.59 -7.87
CA VAL A 4 10.77 0.44 -7.58
C VAL A 4 10.62 0.52 -6.07
N SER A 5 10.76 1.73 -5.53
CA SER A 5 10.61 2.04 -4.12
C SER A 5 9.17 2.46 -3.83
N ILE A 6 8.57 1.82 -2.82
CA ILE A 6 7.20 2.11 -2.39
C ILE A 6 7.22 2.37 -0.89
N VAL A 7 6.72 3.54 -0.47
CA VAL A 7 6.53 3.81 0.96
C VAL A 7 5.33 3.00 1.44
N ALA A 8 5.58 2.00 2.26
CA ALA A 8 4.55 1.14 2.85
C ALA A 8 3.82 1.86 3.99
N HIS A 9 2.51 1.67 4.05
CA HIS A 9 1.58 2.10 5.10
C HIS A 9 1.95 3.44 5.76
N PRO A 10 2.08 4.53 4.98
CA PRO A 10 2.31 5.86 5.51
C PRO A 10 1.13 6.25 6.42
N TYR A 11 1.45 7.01 7.47
CA TYR A 11 0.47 7.50 8.46
C TYR A 11 -0.23 6.42 9.33
N ASP A 12 0.18 5.14 9.29
CA ASP A 12 -0.28 4.16 10.27
C ASP A 12 0.16 4.59 11.68
N MET A 13 -0.80 4.86 12.56
CA MET A 13 -0.53 5.43 13.88
C MET A 13 -0.09 4.39 14.91
N PHE A 14 -0.28 3.10 14.63
CA PHE A 14 -0.04 2.03 15.61
C PHE A 14 1.14 1.13 15.22
N ARG A 15 1.84 1.45 14.14
CA ARG A 15 3.01 0.74 13.64
C ARG A 15 4.12 1.73 13.31
N SER A 16 5.33 1.21 13.09
CA SER A 16 6.43 2.01 12.56
C SER A 16 6.11 2.44 11.13
N ALA A 17 5.43 3.57 10.96
CA ALA A 17 5.14 4.19 9.68
C ALA A 17 6.07 5.37 9.45
N ILE A 18 6.59 5.48 8.23
CA ILE A 18 7.32 6.67 7.79
C ILE A 18 6.28 7.74 7.47
N LYS A 19 6.44 8.93 8.04
CA LYS A 19 5.70 10.11 7.60
C LYS A 19 6.34 10.60 6.30
N PRO A 20 5.63 10.57 5.15
CA PRO A 20 6.21 10.97 3.88
C PRO A 20 6.83 12.37 3.87
N ASP A 21 6.35 13.27 4.72
CA ASP A 21 6.85 14.65 4.86
C ASP A 21 8.33 14.75 5.29
N ILE A 22 8.90 13.70 5.90
CA ILE A 22 10.30 13.69 6.36
C ILE A 22 11.27 13.14 5.31
N LEU A 23 10.75 12.66 4.17
CA LEU A 23 11.57 12.05 3.12
C LEU A 23 12.40 13.13 2.41
N THR A 24 13.71 12.91 2.34
CA THR A 24 14.63 13.77 1.58
C THR A 24 14.65 13.43 0.08
N THR A 25 14.26 12.20 -0.27
CA THR A 25 14.12 11.72 -1.63
C THR A 25 12.74 11.11 -1.78
N MET A 26 12.02 11.50 -2.84
CA MET A 26 10.69 10.96 -3.12
C MET A 26 10.79 9.51 -3.61
N PRO A 27 9.89 8.61 -3.15
CA PRO A 27 9.83 7.25 -3.66
C PRO A 27 9.23 7.23 -5.08
N ASP A 28 9.35 6.09 -5.76
CA ASP A 28 8.72 5.87 -7.06
C ASP A 28 7.19 5.76 -6.94
N ALA A 29 6.68 5.27 -5.80
CA ALA A 29 5.26 5.18 -5.52
C ALA A 29 4.97 5.21 -4.01
N ILE A 30 3.69 5.29 -3.64
CA ILE A 30 3.24 5.28 -2.24
C ILE A 30 2.06 4.32 -2.05
N GLU A 31 2.06 3.56 -0.95
CA GLU A 31 0.93 2.73 -0.58
C GLU A 31 -0.17 3.61 0.04
N VAL A 32 -1.31 3.71 -0.65
CA VAL A 32 -2.46 4.50 -0.20
C VAL A 32 -3.53 3.67 0.51
N ILE A 33 -3.59 2.36 0.27
CA ILE A 33 -4.53 1.45 0.92
C ILE A 33 -3.73 0.29 1.52
N ASN A 34 -3.72 0.22 2.85
CA ASN A 34 -3.18 -0.92 3.58
C ASN A 34 -4.30 -1.55 4.39
N SER A 35 -4.72 -2.78 4.06
CA SER A 35 -5.89 -3.36 4.72
C SER A 35 -5.66 -3.65 6.21
N ALA A 36 -4.41 -3.79 6.64
CA ALA A 36 -4.07 -4.09 8.02
C ALA A 36 -3.99 -2.83 8.92
N SER A 37 -4.01 -1.63 8.33
CA SER A 37 -3.98 -0.36 9.07
C SER A 37 -5.19 -0.17 9.97
N ILE A 38 -4.95 0.42 11.14
CA ILE A 38 -5.98 0.81 12.09
C ILE A 38 -6.45 2.23 11.71
N LEU A 39 -7.77 2.48 11.75
CA LEU A 39 -8.38 3.71 11.23
C LEU A 39 -8.14 3.92 9.73
N HIS A 40 -8.33 2.84 8.95
CA HIS A 40 -8.14 2.78 7.50
C HIS A 40 -8.68 4.00 6.73
N SER A 41 -9.87 4.49 7.08
CA SER A 41 -10.48 5.64 6.41
C SER A 41 -9.68 6.94 6.59
N VAL A 42 -8.95 7.09 7.69
CA VAL A 42 -8.09 8.25 7.98
C VAL A 42 -6.74 8.09 7.28
N THR A 43 -6.11 6.92 7.41
CA THR A 43 -4.79 6.66 6.82
C THR A 43 -4.85 6.72 5.30
N TRP A 44 -5.87 6.09 4.69
CA TRP A 44 -6.09 6.12 3.24
C TRP A 44 -6.26 7.53 2.72
N LYS A 45 -7.16 8.33 3.31
CA LYS A 45 -7.39 9.71 2.86
C LYS A 45 -6.11 10.53 2.91
N ARG A 46 -5.33 10.44 3.99
CA ARG A 46 -4.06 11.18 4.13
C ARG A 46 -3.02 10.72 3.12
N ALA A 47 -2.84 9.42 2.95
CA ALA A 47 -1.88 8.86 2.00
C ALA A 47 -2.23 9.25 0.56
N ARG A 48 -3.53 9.19 0.21
CA ARG A 48 -4.03 9.60 -1.10
C ARG A 48 -3.85 11.09 -1.35
N THR A 49 -4.24 11.95 -0.41
CA THR A 49 -4.03 13.40 -0.55
C THR A 49 -2.55 13.73 -0.76
N PHE A 50 -1.66 13.13 0.04
CA PHE A 50 -0.22 13.33 -0.15
C PHE A 50 0.27 12.85 -1.53
N ALA A 51 -0.20 11.68 -1.98
CA ALA A 51 0.16 11.15 -3.29
C ALA A 51 -0.30 12.07 -4.43
N GLU A 52 -1.52 12.61 -4.34
CA GLU A 52 -2.09 13.54 -5.32
C GLU A 52 -1.32 14.88 -5.32
N GLU A 53 -1.01 15.43 -4.14
CA GLU A 53 -0.23 16.67 -3.99
C GLU A 53 1.20 16.54 -4.55
N LYS A 54 1.81 15.36 -4.42
CA LYS A 54 3.16 15.07 -4.89
C LYS A 54 3.21 14.39 -6.27
N GLN A 55 2.06 14.18 -6.91
CA GLN A 55 1.92 13.49 -8.19
C GLN A 55 2.61 12.11 -8.22
N LEU A 56 2.50 11.36 -7.11
CA LEU A 56 3.10 10.04 -6.99
C LEU A 56 2.14 8.94 -7.44
N PRO A 57 2.65 7.90 -8.13
CA PRO A 57 1.95 6.64 -8.32
C PRO A 57 1.43 6.04 -7.00
N GLN A 58 0.24 5.43 -7.07
CA GLN A 58 -0.47 4.95 -5.89
C GLN A 58 -0.62 3.42 -5.92
N THR A 59 -0.33 2.78 -4.80
CA THR A 59 -0.44 1.33 -4.65
C THR A 59 -1.25 0.94 -3.41
N ALA A 60 -1.58 -0.34 -3.31
CA ALA A 60 -2.35 -0.93 -2.24
C ALA A 60 -1.84 -2.34 -1.93
N GLY A 61 -1.85 -2.68 -0.65
CA GLY A 61 -1.31 -3.94 -0.14
C GLY A 61 -2.11 -4.50 1.02
N SER A 62 -2.24 -5.83 1.02
CA SER A 62 -2.98 -6.54 2.06
C SER A 62 -2.26 -6.63 3.41
N ASP A 63 -0.92 -6.46 3.39
CA ASP A 63 -0.03 -6.68 4.54
C ASP A 63 -0.44 -7.91 5.37
N SER A 64 -0.70 -9.00 4.65
CA SER A 64 -1.38 -10.17 5.17
C SER A 64 -0.52 -10.93 6.17
N HIS A 65 -1.08 -11.20 7.35
CA HIS A 65 -0.44 -12.01 8.40
C HIS A 65 -1.21 -13.31 8.69
N ILE A 66 -2.36 -13.51 8.03
CA ILE A 66 -3.17 -14.73 8.08
C ILE A 66 -3.74 -15.02 6.67
N PRO A 67 -4.00 -16.28 6.29
CA PRO A 67 -4.47 -16.59 4.93
C PRO A 67 -5.75 -15.84 4.52
N GLU A 68 -6.67 -15.63 5.46
CA GLU A 68 -7.96 -14.98 5.24
C GLU A 68 -7.84 -13.49 4.87
N THR A 69 -6.67 -12.88 5.10
CA THR A 69 -6.41 -11.47 4.80
C THR A 69 -5.68 -11.24 3.48
N ILE A 70 -5.25 -12.30 2.80
CA ILE A 70 -4.58 -12.21 1.50
C ILE A 70 -5.53 -11.56 0.48
N GLY A 71 -5.03 -10.55 -0.24
CA GLY A 71 -5.79 -9.89 -1.30
C GLY A 71 -6.93 -8.99 -0.82
N LYS A 72 -7.08 -8.75 0.49
CA LYS A 72 -8.07 -7.76 1.00
C LYS A 72 -7.79 -6.35 0.49
N ALA A 73 -6.53 -6.05 0.17
CA ALA A 73 -6.14 -4.91 -0.62
C ALA A 73 -5.06 -5.34 -1.62
N PHE A 74 -5.12 -4.77 -2.81
CA PHE A 74 -4.30 -5.14 -3.96
C PHE A 74 -4.18 -3.99 -4.95
N THR A 75 -3.14 -4.03 -5.78
CA THR A 75 -2.94 -3.07 -6.87
C THR A 75 -3.14 -3.78 -8.20
N THR A 76 -4.06 -3.29 -9.03
CA THR A 76 -4.14 -3.69 -10.43
C THR A 76 -3.09 -2.91 -11.20
N ILE A 77 -2.24 -3.61 -11.96
CA ILE A 77 -1.16 -3.00 -12.74
C ILE A 77 -1.44 -3.24 -14.23
N GLU A 78 -1.57 -2.16 -14.99
CA GLU A 78 -1.76 -2.20 -16.42
C GLU A 78 -0.40 -2.15 -17.12
N CYS A 79 0.00 -3.25 -17.74
CA CYS A 79 1.31 -3.38 -18.38
C CYS A 79 1.18 -4.08 -19.74
N GLU A 80 2.08 -3.73 -20.66
CA GLU A 80 2.09 -4.29 -22.02
C GLU A 80 2.46 -5.78 -22.05
N SER A 81 3.25 -6.24 -21.06
CA SER A 81 3.65 -7.64 -20.95
C SER A 81 3.85 -8.06 -19.49
N LYS A 82 3.78 -9.36 -19.21
CA LYS A 82 4.03 -9.93 -17.87
C LYS A 82 5.53 -10.07 -17.53
N THR A 83 6.36 -9.19 -18.08
CA THR A 83 7.79 -9.16 -17.77
C THR A 83 8.06 -8.28 -16.56
N ILE A 84 9.13 -8.57 -15.82
CA ILE A 84 9.52 -7.78 -14.64
C ILE A 84 9.69 -6.30 -15.02
N ALA A 85 10.39 -6.01 -16.13
CA ALA A 85 10.62 -4.64 -16.58
C ALA A 85 9.30 -3.90 -16.85
N SER A 86 8.38 -4.51 -17.61
CA SER A 86 7.09 -3.90 -17.95
C SER A 86 6.22 -3.62 -16.71
N VAL A 87 6.25 -4.50 -15.71
CA VAL A 87 5.55 -4.27 -14.43
C VAL A 87 6.17 -3.12 -13.65
N LEU A 88 7.51 -3.07 -13.55
CA LEU A 88 8.19 -2.00 -12.83
C LEU A 88 7.97 -0.63 -13.49
N ASP A 89 8.03 -0.57 -14.82
CA ASP A 89 7.77 0.66 -15.57
C ASP A 89 6.31 1.10 -15.48
N ALA A 90 5.36 0.16 -15.51
CA ALA A 90 3.95 0.46 -15.27
C ALA A 90 3.72 1.09 -13.88
N ILE A 91 4.38 0.60 -12.84
CA ILE A 91 4.30 1.20 -11.50
C ILE A 91 4.90 2.61 -11.50
N ARG A 92 6.09 2.81 -12.08
CA ARG A 92 6.73 4.14 -12.15
C ARG A 92 5.88 5.16 -12.91
N ASN A 93 5.19 4.71 -13.95
CA ASN A 93 4.34 5.56 -14.78
C ASN A 93 2.94 5.76 -14.20
N GLY A 94 2.62 5.17 -13.03
CA GLY A 94 1.32 5.31 -12.40
C GLY A 94 0.19 4.56 -13.11
N ALA A 95 0.51 3.56 -13.94
CA ALA A 95 -0.45 2.64 -14.55
C ALA A 95 -0.96 1.61 -13.53
N THR A 96 -1.43 2.13 -12.39
CA THR A 96 -1.75 1.38 -11.18
C THR A 96 -3.09 1.85 -10.62
N THR A 97 -3.97 0.90 -10.35
CA THR A 97 -5.24 1.16 -9.67
C THR A 97 -5.25 0.45 -8.31
N PRO A 98 -5.08 1.19 -7.20
CA PRO A 98 -5.16 0.62 -5.84
C PRO A 98 -6.62 0.36 -5.46
N ASP A 99 -6.91 -0.83 -4.91
CA ASP A 99 -8.25 -1.20 -4.44
C ASP A 99 -8.19 -2.10 -3.20
N GLY A 100 -9.30 -2.20 -2.48
CA GLY A 100 -9.49 -3.08 -1.36
C GLY A 100 -10.22 -2.49 -0.17
N GLN A 101 -10.23 -3.27 0.90
CA GLN A 101 -10.91 -2.99 2.16
C GLN A 101 -10.03 -3.31 3.36
N ALA A 102 -10.32 -2.65 4.47
CA ALA A 102 -9.66 -2.93 5.74
C ALA A 102 -9.96 -4.34 6.26
N TYR A 103 -9.12 -4.83 7.17
CA TYR A 103 -9.40 -6.00 7.98
C TYR A 103 -10.70 -5.78 8.75
N SER A 104 -11.60 -6.76 8.65
CA SER A 104 -12.79 -6.82 9.50
C SER A 104 -12.39 -7.09 10.96
N LEU A 105 -13.32 -6.87 11.88
CA LEU A 105 -13.13 -7.23 13.28
C LEU A 105 -12.79 -8.72 13.44
N GLY A 106 -13.46 -9.59 12.67
CA GLY A 106 -13.20 -11.02 12.67
C GLY A 106 -11.77 -11.37 12.22
N ASP A 107 -11.24 -10.67 11.22
CA ASP A 107 -9.86 -10.87 10.78
C ASP A 107 -8.86 -10.47 11.86
N ARG A 108 -9.12 -9.35 12.55
CA ARG A 108 -8.28 -8.89 13.65
C ARG A 108 -8.28 -9.88 14.81
N LEU A 109 -9.45 -10.43 15.18
CA LEU A 109 -9.58 -11.47 16.20
C LEU A 109 -8.85 -12.76 15.81
N ARG A 110 -9.04 -13.24 14.58
CA ARG A 110 -8.32 -14.44 14.07
C ARG A 110 -6.81 -14.23 14.07
N LYS A 111 -6.34 -13.04 13.68
CA LYS A 111 -4.92 -12.68 13.72
C LYS A 111 -4.37 -12.73 15.15
N LEU A 112 -5.11 -12.19 16.13
CA LEU A 112 -4.71 -12.23 17.53
C LEU A 112 -4.65 -13.68 18.06
N ALA A 113 -5.66 -14.50 17.77
CA ALA A 113 -5.70 -15.90 18.20
C ALA A 113 -4.56 -16.76 17.63
N ARG A 114 -4.00 -16.38 16.48
CA ARG A 114 -2.87 -17.05 15.82
C ARG A 114 -1.51 -16.46 16.21
N ARG A 115 -1.47 -15.36 16.96
CA ARG A 115 -0.24 -14.72 17.43
C ARG A 115 0.29 -15.56 18.61
N LYS A 116 1.29 -16.41 18.34
CA LYS A 116 2.05 -17.11 19.39
C LYS A 116 2.89 -16.11 20.19
#